data_AF-A0A626M3E7-F1
#
_entry.id   AF-A0A626M3E7-F1
#
_cell.length_a   1.000
_cell.length_b   1.000
_cell.length_c   1.000
_cell.angle_alpha   90.00
_cell.angle_beta   90.00
_cell.angle_gamma   90.00
#
_symmetry.space_group_name_H-M   'P 1'
#
loop_
_entity.id
_entity.type
_entity.pdbx_description
1 polymer ?
#
loop_
_entity_poly.entity_id
_entity_poly.type
_entity_poly.pdbx_seq_one_letter_code
_entity_poly.pdbx_strand_id
1 'polypeptide(L)'
;MIIDRKVLNNHLNDIHDELFLYYDDFFFGYKLVLSGQKIRYSPEIKFIHDISIHGKCICPEWKVYYLCRNLLLLRKLLPVPRIFSVLSIVLRLSKYLAILPWQRKKFRYLYFIWQGILHGLKGISGKYH
;
A
#
# COMPACT_ATOMS: atom_id res chain seq x y z
N MET A 1 4.85 -13.14 7.72
CA MET A 1 6.15 -13.41 7.08
C MET A 1 7.13 -13.80 8.16
N ILE A 2 7.95 -14.83 7.92
CA ILE A 2 9.03 -15.21 8.84
C ILE A 2 10.32 -14.66 8.24
N ILE A 3 11.11 -13.95 9.04
CA ILE A 3 12.34 -13.28 8.59
C ILE A 3 13.45 -13.65 9.57
N ASP A 4 14.62 -14.00 9.04
CA ASP A 4 15.81 -14.16 9.86
C ASP A 4 16.16 -12.85 10.60
N ARG A 5 16.56 -12.97 11.87
CA ARG A 5 16.83 -11.79 12.72
C ARG A 5 17.93 -10.90 12.16
N LYS A 6 18.99 -11.47 11.59
CA LYS A 6 20.11 -10.71 11.02
C LYS A 6 19.66 -9.95 9.78
N VAL A 7 18.86 -10.59 8.91
CA VAL A 7 18.25 -9.93 7.76
C VAL A 7 17.34 -8.78 8.21
N LEU A 8 16.47 -9.01 9.19
CA LEU A 8 15.59 -7.96 9.71
C LEU A 8 16.38 -6.76 10.25
N ASN A 9 17.40 -7.01 11.07
CA ASN A 9 18.25 -5.95 11.65
C ASN A 9 18.92 -5.07 10.57
N ASN A 10 19.34 -5.67 9.46
CA ASN A 10 19.95 -4.94 8.34
C ASN A 10 18.95 -4.08 7.55
N HIS A 11 17.65 -4.35 7.70
CA HIS A 11 16.58 -3.74 6.93
C HIS A 11 15.59 -2.94 7.78
N LEU A 12 15.90 -2.65 9.06
CA LEU A 12 15.01 -1.87 9.93
C LEU A 12 14.70 -0.48 9.34
N ASN A 13 15.66 0.14 8.66
CA ASN A 13 15.48 1.44 8.01
C ASN A 13 14.62 1.39 6.73
N ASP A 14 14.29 0.19 6.23
CA ASP A 14 13.37 -0.01 5.11
C ASP A 14 11.93 -0.25 5.58
N ILE A 15 11.66 -0.20 6.89
CA ILE A 15 10.32 -0.25 7.48
C ILE A 15 9.85 1.19 7.67
N HIS A 16 8.87 1.57 6.86
CA HIS A 16 8.43 2.96 6.71
C HIS A 16 7.11 3.22 7.44
N ASP A 17 7.20 3.64 8.70
CA ASP A 17 6.05 4.03 9.52
C ASP A 17 5.22 5.13 8.86
N GLU A 18 5.83 5.93 7.99
CA GLU A 18 5.17 6.99 7.25
C GLU A 18 4.09 6.49 6.27
N LEU A 19 4.11 5.20 5.92
CA LEU A 19 3.05 4.58 5.12
C LEU A 19 1.81 4.26 5.95
N PHE A 20 1.96 4.05 7.26
CA PHE A 20 0.92 3.61 8.22
C PHE A 20 0.24 2.26 7.88
N LEU A 21 -0.42 2.16 6.74
CA LEU A 21 -1.09 0.96 6.24
C LEU A 21 -1.07 0.92 4.71
N TYR A 22 -0.90 -0.28 4.15
CA TYR A 22 -0.85 -0.59 2.72
C TYR A 22 0.46 -0.18 2.05
N TYR A 23 0.94 -1.09 1.21
CA TYR A 23 2.20 -0.99 0.47
C TYR A 23 3.46 -1.04 1.34
N ASP A 24 3.34 -1.10 2.66
CA ASP A 24 4.42 -1.33 3.62
C ASP A 24 5.08 -2.69 3.40
N ASP A 25 4.25 -3.74 3.32
CA ASP A 25 4.67 -5.10 3.00
C ASP A 25 5.34 -5.21 1.63
N PHE A 26 4.74 -4.58 0.62
CA PHE A 26 5.27 -4.49 -0.73
C PHE A 26 6.61 -3.78 -0.76
N PHE A 27 6.72 -2.62 -0.11
CA PHE A 27 7.94 -1.82 -0.09
C PHE A 27 9.08 -2.60 0.56
N PHE A 28 8.82 -3.14 1.75
CA PHE A 28 9.82 -3.89 2.49
C PHE A 28 10.26 -5.14 1.73
N GLY A 29 9.31 -5.92 1.19
CA GLY A 29 9.62 -7.07 0.34
C GLY A 29 10.44 -6.69 -0.90
N TYR A 30 10.11 -5.56 -1.53
CA TYR A 30 10.87 -5.06 -2.68
C TYR A 30 12.31 -4.67 -2.32
N LYS A 31 12.52 -4.01 -1.17
CA LYS A 31 13.84 -3.68 -0.64
C LYS A 31 14.68 -4.92 -0.34
N LEU A 32 14.08 -5.95 0.25
CA LEU A 32 14.72 -7.25 0.46
C LEU A 32 15.18 -7.87 -0.87
N VAL A 33 14.35 -7.82 -1.91
CA VAL A 33 14.74 -8.34 -3.23
C VAL A 33 15.89 -7.52 -3.83
N LEU A 34 15.85 -6.19 -3.72
CA LEU A 34 16.93 -5.32 -4.20
C LEU A 34 18.26 -5.55 -3.44
N SER A 35 18.22 -5.99 -2.18
CA SER A 35 19.41 -6.36 -1.41
C SER A 35 19.87 -7.81 -1.64
N GLY A 36 19.26 -8.50 -2.61
CA GLY A 36 19.63 -9.87 -2.99
C GLY A 36 19.03 -10.97 -2.11
N GLN A 37 18.10 -10.63 -1.21
CA GLN A 37 17.40 -11.62 -0.41
C GLN A 37 16.38 -12.38 -1.27
N LYS A 38 16.29 -13.69 -1.06
CA LYS A 38 15.31 -14.54 -1.72
C LYS A 38 14.06 -14.67 -0.85
N ILE A 39 12.90 -14.38 -1.40
CA ILE A 39 11.61 -14.57 -0.74
C ILE A 39 10.98 -15.85 -1.28
N ARG A 40 10.73 -16.82 -0.40
CA ARG A 40 10.06 -18.10 -0.72
C ARG A 40 8.61 -18.06 -0.23
N TYR A 41 7.68 -18.44 -1.11
CA TYR A 41 6.35 -18.85 -0.70
C TYR A 41 6.36 -20.35 -0.34
N SER A 42 5.86 -20.69 0.84
CA SER A 42 5.83 -22.05 1.39
C SER A 42 4.38 -22.53 1.53
N PRO A 43 3.82 -23.24 0.53
CA PRO A 43 2.44 -23.73 0.59
C PRO A 43 2.18 -24.72 1.74
N GLU A 44 3.23 -25.32 2.28
CA GLU A 44 3.20 -26.19 3.45
C GLU A 44 2.88 -25.47 4.76
N ILE A 45 3.14 -24.15 4.84
CA ILE A 45 2.84 -23.34 6.03
C ILE A 45 1.49 -22.64 5.82
N LYS A 46 0.51 -22.94 6.67
CA LYS A 46 -0.84 -22.37 6.58
C LYS A 46 -1.10 -21.43 7.75
N PHE A 47 -1.49 -20.20 7.42
CA PHE A 47 -2.00 -19.22 8.37
C PHE A 47 -3.47 -18.95 8.06
N ILE A 48 -4.32 -18.97 9.07
CA ILE A 48 -5.73 -18.58 8.95
C ILE A 48 -5.83 -17.12 9.42
N HIS A 49 -6.37 -16.26 8.58
CA HIS A 49 -6.63 -14.87 8.92
C HIS A 49 -7.98 -14.42 8.36
N ASP A 50 -8.60 -13.46 9.05
CA ASP A 50 -9.85 -12.89 8.59
C ASP A 50 -9.62 -12.11 7.29
N ILE A 51 -10.51 -12.34 6.33
CA ILE A 51 -10.58 -11.57 5.10
C ILE A 51 -11.96 -10.91 5.00
N SER A 52 -12.00 -9.68 4.50
CA SER A 52 -13.28 -9.08 4.13
C SER A 52 -13.75 -9.70 2.82
N ILE A 53 -14.57 -10.74 2.89
CA ILE A 53 -15.13 -11.48 1.74
C ILE A 53 -16.07 -10.59 0.88
N HIS A 54 -16.44 -9.40 1.36
CA HIS A 54 -17.24 -8.40 0.66
C HIS A 54 -16.41 -7.59 -0.36
N GLY A 55 -15.68 -8.28 -1.24
CA GLY A 55 -14.66 -7.76 -2.16
C GLY A 55 -15.11 -6.74 -3.23
N LYS A 56 -16.33 -6.19 -3.11
CA LYS A 56 -16.80 -5.09 -3.97
C LYS A 56 -16.65 -3.71 -3.31
N CYS A 57 -16.40 -3.64 -2.00
CA CYS A 57 -16.30 -2.37 -1.26
C CYS A 57 -15.00 -2.29 -0.45
N ILE A 58 -14.59 -1.07 -0.11
CA ILE A 58 -13.44 -0.80 0.76
C ILE A 58 -14.01 -0.29 2.07
N CYS A 59 -14.00 -1.16 3.08
CA CYS A 59 -14.55 -0.87 4.39
C CYS A 59 -13.50 -1.03 5.50
N PRO A 60 -13.39 -0.07 6.43
CA PRO A 60 -13.97 1.28 6.40
C PRO A 60 -13.45 2.14 5.24
N GLU A 61 -14.22 3.17 4.84
CA GLU A 61 -13.95 3.97 3.64
C GLU A 61 -12.60 4.70 3.68
N TRP A 62 -12.13 5.08 4.87
CA TRP A 62 -10.85 5.79 5.03
C TRP A 62 -9.64 4.99 4.55
N LYS A 63 -9.75 3.66 4.41
CA LYS A 63 -8.65 2.83 3.88
C LYS A 63 -8.25 3.22 2.45
N VAL A 64 -9.19 3.74 1.65
CA VAL A 64 -8.88 4.21 0.29
C VAL A 64 -7.92 5.39 0.27
N TYR A 65 -7.94 6.23 1.32
CA TYR A 65 -7.00 7.34 1.45
C TYR A 65 -5.56 6.83 1.41
N TYR A 66 -5.25 5.81 2.21
CA TYR A 66 -3.90 5.23 2.26
C TYR A 66 -3.53 4.50 0.98
N LEU A 67 -4.48 3.81 0.33
CA LEU A 67 -4.26 3.18 -0.97
C LEU A 67 -3.89 4.20 -2.06
N CYS A 68 -4.61 5.32 -2.16
CA CYS A 68 -4.31 6.39 -3.12
C CYS A 68 -3.01 7.13 -2.77
N ARG A 69 -2.86 7.52 -1.50
CA ARG A 69 -1.72 8.29 -1.01
C ARG A 69 -0.42 7.53 -1.17
N ASN A 70 -0.35 6.30 -0.64
CA ASN A 70 0.88 5.50 -0.63
C ASN A 70 1.30 5.09 -2.04
N LEU A 71 0.35 4.84 -2.95
CA LEU A 71 0.67 4.61 -4.36
C LEU A 71 1.50 5.74 -4.99
N LEU A 72 1.18 6.99 -4.65
CA LEU A 72 1.91 8.17 -5.13
C LEU A 72 3.19 8.42 -4.32
N LEU A 73 3.15 8.20 -3.01
CA LEU A 73 4.29 8.36 -2.10
C LEU A 73 5.42 7.38 -2.43
N LEU A 74 5.11 6.12 -2.75
CA LEU A 74 6.10 5.11 -3.12
C LEU A 74 6.95 5.53 -4.33
N ARG A 75 6.36 6.24 -5.30
CA ARG A 75 7.11 6.75 -6.46
C ARG A 75 8.16 7.78 -6.05
N LYS A 76 7.95 8.51 -4.95
CA LYS A 76 8.92 9.45 -4.39
C LYS A 76 9.97 8.75 -3.54
N LEU A 77 9.56 7.79 -2.72
CA LEU A 77 10.46 7.03 -1.84
C LEU A 77 11.41 6.10 -2.61
N LEU A 78 10.99 5.59 -3.77
CA LEU A 78 11.80 4.71 -4.62
C LEU A 78 11.93 5.29 -6.04
N PRO A 79 12.80 6.29 -6.23
CA PRO A 79 12.92 7.01 -7.49
C PRO A 79 13.52 6.16 -8.61
N VAL A 80 14.40 5.19 -8.28
CA VAL A 80 15.04 4.30 -9.26
C VAL A 80 15.23 2.89 -8.69
N PRO A 81 14.84 1.85 -9.44
CA PRO A 81 14.00 1.91 -10.64
C PRO A 81 12.55 2.27 -10.27
N ARG A 82 11.85 2.97 -11.18
CA ARG A 82 10.45 3.37 -10.95
C ARG A 82 9.56 2.13 -10.93
N ILE A 83 9.13 1.74 -9.73
CA ILE A 83 8.30 0.55 -9.50
C ILE A 83 7.00 0.58 -10.30
N PHE A 84 6.29 1.72 -10.25
CA PHE A 84 5.03 1.89 -10.96
C PHE A 84 5.17 2.91 -12.08
N SER A 85 4.80 2.50 -13.29
CA SER A 85 4.64 3.41 -14.42
C SER A 85 3.50 4.39 -14.15
N VAL A 86 3.50 5.55 -14.83
CA VAL A 86 2.40 6.52 -14.76
C VAL A 86 1.07 5.84 -15.11
N LEU A 87 1.06 5.03 -16.17
CA LEU A 87 -0.13 4.28 -16.59
C LEU A 87 -0.64 3.34 -15.49
N SER A 88 0.25 2.60 -14.82
CA SER A 88 -0.14 1.70 -13.71
C SER A 88 -0.76 2.47 -12.55
N ILE A 89 -0.23 3.64 -12.21
CA ILE A 89 -0.78 4.51 -11.17
C ILE A 89 -2.18 4.98 -11.57
N VAL A 90 -2.35 5.50 -12.79
CA VAL A 90 -3.64 5.97 -13.30
C VAL A 90 -4.68 4.85 -13.27
N LEU A 91 -4.35 3.66 -13.77
CA LEU A 91 -5.27 2.51 -13.77
C LEU A 91 -5.70 2.10 -12.36
N ARG A 92 -4.78 2.11 -11.38
CA ARG A 92 -5.12 1.79 -9.98
C ARG A 92 -6.01 2.86 -9.35
N LEU A 93 -5.74 4.15 -9.58
CA LEU A 93 -6.62 5.24 -9.12
C LEU A 93 -8.01 5.14 -9.76
N SER A 94 -8.08 4.86 -11.06
CA SER A 94 -9.34 4.63 -11.77
C SER A 94 -10.10 3.44 -11.21
N LYS A 95 -9.42 2.34 -10.83
CA LYS A 95 -10.04 1.21 -10.14
C LYS A 95 -10.69 1.65 -8.82
N TYR A 96 -10.02 2.47 -8.00
CA TYR A 96 -10.58 2.95 -6.74
C TYR A 96 -11.78 3.88 -6.94
N LEU A 97 -11.82 4.65 -8.03
CA LEU A 97 -13.00 5.40 -8.42
C LEU A 97 -14.12 4.48 -8.93
N ALA A 98 -13.79 3.47 -9.74
CA ALA A 98 -14.76 2.55 -10.33
C ALA A 98 -15.55 1.78 -9.28
N ILE A 99 -14.98 1.49 -8.11
CA ILE A 99 -15.70 0.80 -7.02
C ILE A 99 -16.66 1.70 -6.22
N LEU A 100 -16.72 3.00 -6.51
CA LEU A 100 -17.61 3.96 -5.83
C LEU A 100 -19.08 3.53 -5.75
N PRO A 101 -19.73 2.99 -6.82
CA PRO A 101 -21.12 2.57 -6.76
C PRO A 101 -21.42 1.54 -5.66
N TRP A 102 -20.42 0.75 -5.26
CA TRP A 102 -20.52 -0.29 -4.25
C TRP A 102 -20.17 0.17 -2.82
N GLN A 103 -19.80 1.44 -2.63
CA GLN A 103 -19.46 1.98 -1.31
C GLN A 103 -20.71 2.43 -0.55
N ARG A 104 -20.76 2.15 0.76
CA ARG A 104 -21.86 2.55 1.64
C ARG A 104 -21.91 4.06 1.81
N LYS A 105 -20.79 4.71 2.16
CA LYS A 105 -20.69 6.18 2.33
C LYS A 105 -19.96 6.84 1.17
N LYS A 106 -20.64 6.98 0.02
CA LYS A 106 -20.07 7.49 -1.25
C LYS A 106 -19.34 8.83 -1.12
N PHE A 107 -19.95 9.83 -0.50
CA PHE A 107 -19.32 11.16 -0.33
C PHE A 107 -18.06 11.11 0.53
N ARG A 108 -18.11 10.38 1.65
CA ARG A 108 -16.96 10.20 2.54
C ARG A 108 -15.83 9.43 1.84
N TYR A 109 -16.18 8.44 1.04
CA TYR A 109 -15.23 7.69 0.22
C TYR A 109 -14.55 8.57 -0.84
N LEU A 110 -15.32 9.37 -1.58
CA LEU A 110 -14.79 10.34 -2.55
C LEU A 110 -13.86 11.36 -1.89
N TYR A 111 -14.26 11.87 -0.72
CA TYR A 111 -13.42 12.76 0.08
C TYR A 111 -12.06 12.11 0.39
N PHE A 112 -12.04 10.85 0.83
CA PHE A 112 -10.79 10.13 1.10
C PHE A 112 -9.96 9.83 -0.14
N ILE A 113 -10.57 9.55 -1.29
CA ILE A 113 -9.84 9.45 -2.56
C ILE A 113 -9.15 10.78 -2.88
N TRP A 114 -9.91 11.87 -2.86
CA TRP A 114 -9.40 13.21 -3.18
C TRP A 114 -8.26 13.61 -2.24
N GLN A 115 -8.47 13.49 -0.92
CA GLN A 115 -7.45 13.79 0.08
C GLN A 115 -6.21 12.88 -0.08
N GLY A 116 -6.40 11.59 -0.34
CA GLY A 116 -5.30 10.65 -0.53
C GLY A 116 -4.42 11.02 -1.73
N ILE A 117 -5.04 11.40 -2.85
CA ILE A 117 -4.33 11.86 -4.04
C ILE A 117 -3.56 13.15 -3.74
N LEU A 118 -4.22 14.16 -3.17
CA LEU A 118 -3.58 15.44 -2.84
C LEU A 118 -2.40 15.25 -1.88
N HIS A 119 -2.57 14.47 -0.82
CA HIS A 119 -1.52 14.21 0.17
C HIS A 119 -0.36 13.41 -0.45
N GLY A 120 -0.65 12.42 -1.28
CA GLY A 120 0.38 11.67 -2.00
C GLY A 120 1.20 12.56 -2.93
N LEU A 121 0.55 13.46 -3.68
CA LEU A 121 1.22 14.46 -4.52
C LEU A 121 2.04 15.46 -3.71
N LYS A 122 1.54 15.90 -2.55
CA LYS A 122 2.27 16.79 -1.63
C LYS A 122 3.37 16.09 -0.84
N GLY A 123 3.39 14.75 -0.81
CA GLY A 123 4.34 13.97 0.00
C GLY A 123 4.00 13.95 1.49
N ILE A 124 2.75 14.26 1.86
CA ILE A 124 2.28 14.18 3.25
C ILE A 124 2.16 12.70 3.62
N SER A 125 2.75 12.32 4.74
CA SER A 125 2.88 10.94 5.18
C SER A 125 2.43 10.76 6.65
N GLY A 126 2.58 9.57 7.21
CA GLY A 126 2.21 9.23 8.58
C GLY A 126 0.72 8.88 8.74
N LYS A 127 0.25 8.82 9.98
CA LYS A 127 -1.16 8.54 10.27
C LYS A 127 -1.98 9.83 10.14
N TYR A 128 -3.08 9.77 9.39
CA TYR A 128 -4.09 10.83 9.32
C TYR A 128 -5.14 10.59 10.40
N HIS A 129 -5.24 11.50 11.37
CA HIS A 129 -6.20 11.49 12.49
C HIS A 129 -7.52 12.15 12.09
#